data_AF-A0A1J4UHT5-F1
#
_entry.id   AF-A0A1J4UHT5-F1
#
_cell.length_a   1.000
_cell.length_b   1.000
_cell.length_c   1.000
_cell.angle_alpha   90.00
_cell.angle_beta   90.00
_cell.angle_gamma   90.00
#
_symmetry.space_group_name_H-M   'P 1'
#
loop_
_entity.id
_entity.type
_entity.pdbx_description
1 polymer ?
#
loop_
_entity_poly.entity_id
_entity_poly.type
_entity_poly.pdbx_seq_one_letter_code
_entity_poly.pdbx_strand_id
1 'polypeptide(L)'
;MAIAVFLVVLFVYLFVCKNKKQETDYRAWFIIGLTCVAVGLPLENYLVFAIGIVFATLGVLNREKWKRNDFDWKKDTLKILLLTLGMVLLVAAIALVYWLKHLGMLPPWLLR
;
A
#
# COMPACT_ATOMS: atom_id res chain seq x y z
N MET A 1 3.65 17.88 -5.36
CA MET A 1 2.76 17.32 -4.30
C MET A 1 2.57 15.80 -4.45
N ALA A 2 2.21 15.27 -5.62
CA ALA A 2 2.14 13.81 -5.85
C ALA A 2 3.47 13.06 -5.55
N ILE A 3 4.61 13.66 -5.94
CA ILE A 3 5.94 13.09 -5.68
C ILE A 3 6.26 13.03 -4.17
N ALA A 4 5.85 14.04 -3.39
CA ALA A 4 6.09 14.06 -1.95
C ALA A 4 5.26 13.01 -1.21
N VAL A 5 4.00 12.81 -1.62
CA VAL A 5 3.14 11.74 -1.08
C VAL A 5 3.71 10.37 -1.44
N PHE A 6 4.17 10.19 -2.69
CA PHE A 6 4.81 8.96 -3.13
C PHE A 6 6.07 8.66 -2.32
N LEU A 7 6.92 9.66 -2.08
CA LEU A 7 8.12 9.53 -1.25
C LEU A 7 7.80 9.19 0.21
N VAL A 8 6.76 9.76 0.80
CA VAL A 8 6.34 9.42 2.17
C VAL A 8 5.84 7.98 2.25
N VAL A 9 5.02 7.53 1.29
CA VAL A 9 4.56 6.14 1.23
C VAL A 9 5.74 5.18 1.05
N LEU A 10 6.69 5.52 0.18
CA LEU A 10 7.88 4.71 -0.09
C LEU A 10 8.82 4.68 1.12
N PHE A 11 8.96 5.80 1.83
CA PHE A 11 9.76 5.91 3.05
C PHE A 11 9.16 5.08 4.19
N VAL A 12 7.84 5.19 4.41
CA VAL A 12 7.12 4.38 5.40
C VAL A 12 7.24 2.89 5.06
N TYR A 13 7.08 2.53 3.79
CA TYR A 13 7.23 1.14 3.32
C TYR A 13 8.64 0.61 3.60
N LEU A 14 9.69 1.35 3.23
CA LEU A 14 11.08 0.94 3.46
C LEU A 14 11.40 0.85 4.95
N PHE A 15 10.91 1.78 5.77
CA PHE A 15 11.22 1.81 7.21
C PHE A 15 10.54 0.66 7.96
N VAL A 16 9.31 0.30 7.59
CA VAL A 16 8.58 -0.84 8.16
C VAL A 16 9.15 -2.17 7.70
N CYS A 17 9.63 -2.26 6.45
CA CYS A 17 10.17 -3.50 5.89
C CYS A 17 11.65 -3.77 6.25
N LYS A 18 12.43 -2.79 6.73
CA LYS A 18 13.89 -2.92 6.94
C LYS A 18 14.29 -4.00 7.95
N ASN A 19 13.44 -4.36 8.90
CA ASN A 19 13.81 -5.19 10.06
C ASN A 19 13.20 -6.61 10.08
N LYS A 20 12.52 -7.05 9.02
CA LYS A 20 12.03 -8.43 8.96
C LYS A 20 12.52 -9.08 7.67
N LYS A 21 13.20 -10.21 7.80
CA LYS A 21 13.29 -11.23 6.73
C LYS A 21 11.87 -11.79 6.54
N GLN A 22 10.97 -10.97 6.00
CA GLN A 22 9.64 -11.37 5.64
C GLN A 22 9.80 -12.28 4.43
N GLU A 23 9.65 -13.58 4.67
CA GLU A 23 9.49 -14.53 3.58
C GLU A 23 8.36 -14.05 2.68
N THR A 24 8.63 -14.01 1.38
CA THR A 24 7.70 -13.51 0.38
C THR A 24 6.40 -14.30 0.42
N ASP A 25 5.28 -13.59 0.62
CA ASP A 25 3.97 -14.20 0.56
C ASP A 25 3.51 -14.32 -0.90
N TYR A 26 3.81 -15.47 -1.50
CA TYR A 26 3.42 -15.78 -2.88
C TYR A 26 1.91 -15.86 -3.08
N ARG A 27 1.14 -16.11 -2.01
CA ARG A 27 -0.32 -16.07 -2.05
C ARG A 27 -0.81 -14.63 -2.16
N ALA A 28 -0.20 -13.71 -1.42
CA ALA A 28 -0.48 -12.28 -1.56
C ALA A 28 -0.12 -11.78 -2.97
N TRP A 29 1.00 -12.22 -3.55
CA TRP A 29 1.39 -11.87 -4.92
C TRP A 29 0.36 -12.36 -5.94
N PHE A 30 -0.16 -13.57 -5.77
CA PHE A 30 -1.24 -14.09 -6.61
C PHE A 30 -2.51 -13.22 -6.52
N ILE A 31 -2.95 -12.86 -5.31
CA ILE A 31 -4.16 -12.05 -5.08
C ILE A 31 -3.99 -10.64 -5.67
N ILE A 32 -2.82 -10.02 -5.46
CA ILE A 32 -2.50 -8.70 -6.03
C ILE A 32 -2.52 -8.79 -7.55
N GLY A 33 -1.88 -9.82 -8.14
CA GLY A 33 -1.89 -10.05 -9.58
C GLY A 33 -3.30 -10.18 -10.15
N LEU A 34 -4.14 -11.01 -9.54
CA LEU A 34 -5.53 -11.20 -9.94
C LEU A 34 -6.35 -9.89 -9.84
N THR A 35 -6.13 -9.12 -8.79
CA THR A 35 -6.78 -7.81 -8.60
C THR A 35 -6.33 -6.83 -9.69
N CYS A 36 -5.03 -6.78 -9.99
CA CYS A 36 -4.51 -5.93 -11.07
C CYS A 36 -5.02 -6.33 -12.45
N VAL A 37 -5.20 -7.62 -12.73
CA VAL A 37 -5.82 -8.09 -13.98
C VAL A 37 -7.28 -7.64 -14.06
N ALA A 38 -8.05 -7.85 -12.98
CA ALA A 38 -9.46 -7.48 -12.92
C ALA A 38 -9.69 -5.96 -13.02
N VAL A 39 -8.77 -5.16 -12.49
CA VAL A 39 -8.81 -3.68 -12.57
C VAL A 39 -8.22 -3.17 -13.89
N GLY A 40 -7.19 -3.83 -14.43
CA GLY A 40 -6.51 -3.40 -15.65
C GLY A 40 -7.37 -3.51 -16.92
N LEU A 41 -8.26 -4.52 -16.99
CA LEU A 41 -9.21 -4.69 -18.08
C LEU A 41 -10.17 -3.50 -18.26
N PRO A 42 -10.96 -3.10 -17.24
CA PRO A 42 -11.92 -2.00 -17.39
C PRO A 42 -11.27 -0.61 -17.50
N LEU A 43 -10.03 -0.44 -17.04
CA LEU A 43 -9.29 0.83 -17.18
C LEU A 43 -8.48 0.93 -18.49
N GLU A 44 -8.58 -0.07 -19.39
CA GLU A 44 -7.82 -0.16 -20.64
C GLU A 44 -6.30 0.06 -20.45
N ASN A 45 -5.80 -0.25 -19.25
CA ASN A 45 -4.42 -0.01 -18.88
C ASN A 45 -3.61 -1.29 -19.04
N TYR A 46 -3.09 -1.48 -20.25
CA TYR A 46 -2.31 -2.66 -20.64
C TYR A 46 -1.08 -2.90 -19.75
N LEU A 47 -0.48 -1.84 -19.18
CA LEU A 47 0.64 -1.97 -18.25
C LEU A 47 0.20 -2.62 -16.94
N VAL A 48 -0.91 -2.15 -16.35
CA VAL A 48 -1.46 -2.72 -15.11
C VAL A 48 -1.93 -4.15 -15.33
N PHE A 49 -2.56 -4.41 -16.48
CA PHE A 49 -2.98 -5.75 -16.87
C PHE A 49 -1.79 -6.71 -17.02
N ALA A 50 -0.76 -6.31 -17.76
CA ALA A 50 0.44 -7.14 -17.98
C ALA A 50 1.19 -7.43 -16.67
N ILE A 51 1.38 -6.41 -15.83
CA ILE A 51 1.99 -6.57 -14.50
C ILE A 51 1.13 -7.50 -13.63
N GLY A 52 -0.20 -7.35 -13.68
CA GLY A 52 -1.14 -8.22 -12.98
C GLY A 52 -0.99 -9.69 -13.39
N ILE A 53 -0.90 -9.96 -14.70
CA ILE A 53 -0.64 -11.32 -15.21
C ILE A 53 0.68 -11.85 -14.65
N VAL A 54 1.77 -11.09 -14.72
CA VAL A 54 3.09 -11.52 -14.23
C VAL A 54 3.02 -11.89 -12.74
N PHE A 55 2.41 -11.05 -11.91
CA PHE A 55 2.26 -11.33 -10.48
C PHE A 55 1.36 -12.53 -10.20
N ALA A 56 0.26 -12.68 -10.96
CA ALA A 56 -0.62 -13.82 -10.84
C ALA A 56 0.12 -15.13 -11.20
N THR A 57 0.85 -15.14 -12.31
CA THR A 57 1.63 -16.30 -12.74
C THR A 57 2.74 -16.64 -11.74
N LEU A 58 3.51 -15.67 -11.26
CA LEU A 58 4.54 -15.89 -10.24
C LEU A 58 3.97 -16.41 -8.91
N GLY A 59 2.79 -15.91 -8.52
CA GLY A 59 2.09 -16.37 -7.34
C GLY A 59 1.60 -17.81 -7.45
N VAL A 60 1.07 -18.21 -8.62
CA VAL A 60 0.64 -19.60 -8.89
C VAL A 60 1.82 -20.56 -9.03
N LEU A 61 2.89 -20.16 -9.72
CA LEU A 61 4.08 -21.01 -9.89
C LEU A 61 4.71 -21.37 -8.54
N ASN A 62 4.68 -20.43 -7.58
CA ASN A 62 5.15 -20.65 -6.23
C ASN A 62 4.03 -21.08 -5.25
N ARG A 63 2.97 -21.73 -5.73
CA ARG A 63 1.85 -22.21 -4.88
C ARG A 63 2.30 -23.11 -3.73
N GLU A 64 3.36 -23.88 -3.93
CA GLU A 64 3.90 -24.78 -2.91
C GLU A 64 4.51 -24.02 -1.73
N LYS A 65 4.90 -22.76 -1.95
CA LYS A 65 5.44 -21.85 -0.93
C LYS A 65 4.36 -20.94 -0.35
N TRP A 66 3.08 -21.18 -0.65
CA TRP A 66 2.00 -20.45 -0.02
C TRP A 66 2.05 -20.72 1.48
N LYS A 67 2.28 -19.66 2.26
CA LYS A 67 2.24 -19.75 3.71
C LYS A 67 0.88 -20.28 4.12
N ARG A 68 0.90 -21.30 4.99
CA ARG A 68 -0.30 -21.64 5.76
C ARG A 68 -0.67 -20.40 6.56
N ASN A 69 -1.94 -20.03 6.43
CA ASN A 69 -2.46 -18.83 7.02
C ASN A 69 -2.64 -19.08 8.52
N ASP A 70 -1.57 -18.93 9.29
CA ASP A 70 -1.60 -18.96 10.76
C ASP A 70 -2.15 -17.63 11.30
N PHE A 71 -3.23 -17.14 10.67
CA PHE A 71 -3.82 -15.85 10.95
C PHE A 71 -4.58 -15.94 12.27
N ASP A 72 -3.99 -15.37 13.31
CA ASP A 72 -4.66 -15.22 14.58
C ASP A 72 -5.51 -13.95 14.54
N TRP A 73 -6.80 -14.15 14.28
CA TRP A 73 -7.81 -13.09 14.19
C TRP A 73 -7.77 -12.10 15.35
N LYS A 74 -7.36 -12.50 16.56
CA LYS A 74 -7.29 -11.56 17.70
C LYS A 74 -6.07 -10.65 17.64
N LYS A 75 -4.91 -11.18 17.24
CA LYS A 75 -3.64 -10.44 17.24
C LYS A 75 -3.48 -9.57 16.01
N ASP A 76 -3.96 -10.05 14.86
CA ASP A 76 -3.77 -9.35 13.59
C ASP A 76 -4.85 -8.29 13.34
N THR A 77 -6.06 -8.43 13.90
CA THR A 77 -7.08 -7.36 13.84
C THR A 77 -6.61 -6.09 14.54
N LEU A 78 -5.91 -6.20 15.68
CA LEU A 78 -5.34 -5.03 16.37
C LEU A 78 -4.26 -4.32 15.54
N LYS A 79 -3.39 -5.07 14.87
CA LYS A 79 -2.37 -4.49 13.98
C LYS A 79 -3.00 -3.85 12.75
N ILE A 80 -3.98 -4.51 12.15
CA ILE A 80 -4.70 -3.97 10.98
C ILE A 80 -5.43 -2.70 11.38
N LEU A 81 -6.14 -2.70 12.52
CA LEU A 81 -6.85 -1.54 13.04
C LEU A 81 -5.91 -0.38 13.37
N LEU A 82 -4.74 -0.66 13.95
CA LEU A 82 -3.72 0.36 14.21
C LEU A 82 -3.17 0.94 12.90
N LEU A 83 -2.95 0.10 11.89
CA LEU A 83 -2.43 0.51 10.59
C LEU A 83 -3.47 1.31 9.80
N THR A 84 -4.74 0.91 9.79
CA THR A 84 -5.83 1.70 9.18
C THR A 84 -6.05 3.01 9.92
N LEU A 85 -6.05 3.01 11.26
CA LEU A 85 -6.17 4.24 12.05
C LEU A 85 -5.02 5.21 11.77
N GLY A 86 -3.78 4.70 11.70
CA GLY A 86 -2.61 5.49 11.33
C GLY A 86 -2.73 6.09 9.92
N MET A 87 -3.22 5.32 8.96
CA MET A 87 -3.44 5.79 7.59
C MET A 87 -4.54 6.87 7.52
N VAL A 88 -5.64 6.70 8.26
CA VAL A 88 -6.73 7.69 8.35
C VAL A 88 -6.22 9.00 8.97
N LEU A 89 -5.44 8.93 10.05
CA LEU A 89 -4.85 10.12 10.67
C LEU A 89 -3.90 10.85 9.73
N LEU A 90 -3.12 10.11 8.93
CA LEU A 90 -2.20 10.69 7.95
C LEU A 90 -2.96 11.42 6.83
N VAL A 91 -4.02 10.81 6.31
CA VAL A 91 -4.90 11.45 5.31
C VAL A 91 -5.59 12.68 5.89
N ALA A 92 -6.08 12.61 7.14
CA ALA A 92 -6.69 13.74 7.83
C ALA A 92 -5.70 14.89 8.04
N ALA A 93 -4.45 14.59 8.44
CA ALA A 93 -3.39 15.59 8.58
C ALA A 93 -3.07 16.28 7.25
N ILE A 94 -2.99 15.53 6.16
CA ILE A 94 -2.79 16.08 4.82
C ILE A 94 -3.97 16.99 4.46
N ALA A 95 -5.21 16.52 4.59
CA ALA A 95 -6.42 17.30 4.30
C ALA A 95 -6.46 18.61 5.11
N LEU A 96 -6.08 18.56 6.38
CA LEU A 96 -6.04 19.71 7.27
C LEU A 96 -4.99 20.74 6.83
N VAL A 97 -3.80 20.30 6.39
CA VAL A 97 -2.78 21.19 5.81
C VAL A 97 -3.29 21.86 4.52
N TYR A 98 -3.97 21.11 3.65
CA TYR A 98 -4.59 21.68 2.44
C TYR A 98 -5.67 22.70 2.77
N TRP A 99 -6.50 22.41 3.78
CA TRP A 99 -7.56 23.30 4.24
C TRP A 99 -7.00 24.60 4.83
N LEU A 100 -5.98 24.51 5.69
CA LEU A 100 -5.29 25.67 6.25
C LEU A 100 -4.59 26.52 5.17
N LYS A 101 -4.05 25.87 4.13
CA LYS A 101 -3.44 26.56 2.99
C LYS A 101 -4.50 27.33 2.21
N HIS A 102 -5.67 26.73 2.00
CA HIS A 102 -6.79 27.40 1.34
C HIS A 102 -7.31 28.60 2.13
N LEU A 103 -7.31 28.53 3.47
CA LEU A 103 -7.67 29.63 4.38
C LEU A 103 -6.59 30.71 4.52
N GLY A 104 -5.40 30.54 3.95
CA GLY A 104 -4.30 31.53 4.04
C GLY A 104 -3.66 31.63 5.43
N MET A 105 -3.93 30.69 6.34
CA MET A 105 -3.41 30.69 7.72
C MET A 105 -2.06 29.99 7.89
N LEU A 106 -1.49 29.41 6.83
CA LEU A 106 -0.22 28.69 6.89
C LEU A 106 0.97 29.64 6.72
N PRO A 107 1.90 29.69 7.69
CA PRO A 107 3.01 30.62 7.62
C PRO A 107 3.98 30.31 6.45
N PRO A 108 4.58 31.34 5.83
CA PRO A 108 5.33 31.21 4.57
C PRO A 108 6.61 30.36 4.67
N TRP A 109 7.14 30.14 5.87
CA TRP A 109 8.29 29.26 6.11
C TRP A 109 7.97 27.76 6.05
N LEU A 110 6.70 27.36 6.07
CA LEU A 110 6.25 25.97 5.98
C LEU A 110 5.98 25.50 4.53
N LEU A 111 6.12 26.43 3.57
CA LEU A 111 5.81 26.25 2.13
C LEU A 111 7.05 26.34 1.22
N ARG A 112 8.24 26.55 1.79
CA ARG A 112 9.55 26.39 1.12
C ARG A 112 10.03 24.95 1.27
#